data_AF-A0A8S9ZMR8-F1
#
_entry.id   AF-A0A8S9ZMR8-F1
#
_cell.length_a   1.000
_cell.length_b   1.000
_cell.length_c   1.000
_cell.angle_alpha   90.00
_cell.angle_beta   90.00
_cell.angle_gamma   90.00
#
_symmetry.space_group_name_H-M   'P 1'
#
loop_
_entity.id
_entity.type
_entity.pdbx_description
1 polymer ?
#
loop_
_entity_poly.entity_id
_entity_poly.type
_entity_poly.pdbx_seq_one_letter_code
_entity_poly.pdbx_strand_id
1 'polypeptide(L)'
;MEDNKAFPIEIEDNFELPLSEFTIPECYKDDLSAVLIEQEKILERIDKMAIEINTRIGEKPLVMICILKGSFKFFSDLLQKLTKIRLQCSWPIRVEFIRAKSYLDQISTGNVLIEGMDSLDNEGLKGAQVVLVDDIIDTGLTLSRLSEKFKEIVGPNGHIWKAILISKRTTFVKAEFAFVDFVGFSVPDKLISFFRLYFAWSLFPKGKWYLTFPFSFI
;
A
#
# COMPACT_ATOMS: atom_id res chain seq x y z
N MET A 1 10.65 18.07 -18.79
CA MET A 1 9.48 17.18 -18.74
C MET A 1 8.88 17.39 -17.37
N GLU A 2 7.72 18.03 -17.30
CA GLU A 2 7.07 18.32 -16.01
C GLU A 2 6.77 17.02 -15.29
N ASP A 3 7.27 16.91 -14.06
CA ASP A 3 6.96 15.84 -13.12
C ASP A 3 5.46 15.86 -12.86
N ASN A 4 4.72 15.10 -13.67
CA ASN A 4 3.29 14.88 -13.49
C ASN A 4 3.10 13.91 -12.30
N LYS A 5 3.52 14.35 -11.11
CA LYS A 5 3.37 13.62 -9.85
C LYS A 5 2.00 13.98 -9.31
N ALA A 6 1.06 13.04 -9.46
CA ALA A 6 -0.22 13.15 -8.79
C ALA A 6 0.04 13.17 -7.28
N PHE A 7 -0.41 14.23 -6.63
CA PHE A 7 -0.30 14.39 -5.19
C PHE A 7 -1.31 13.50 -4.47
N PRO A 8 -1.00 12.98 -3.27
CA PRO A 8 -1.96 12.25 -2.46
C PRO A 8 -3.19 13.10 -2.15
N ILE A 9 -4.32 12.44 -1.89
CA ILE A 9 -5.48 13.12 -1.29
C ILE A 9 -5.15 13.39 0.18
N GLU A 10 -5.06 14.66 0.56
CA GLU A 10 -4.83 15.09 1.94
C GLU A 10 -6.12 14.96 2.76
N ILE A 11 -6.07 14.14 3.81
CA ILE A 11 -7.12 14.09 4.84
C ILE A 11 -6.74 15.06 5.96
N GLU A 12 -7.64 15.98 6.32
CA GLU A 12 -7.38 16.98 7.35
C GLU A 12 -7.21 16.35 8.75
N ASP A 13 -6.44 17.00 9.63
CA ASP A 13 -6.11 16.49 10.97
C ASP A 13 -7.34 16.23 11.85
N ASN A 14 -8.36 17.07 11.69
CA ASN A 14 -9.61 17.01 12.45
C ASN A 14 -10.75 16.33 11.68
N PHE A 15 -10.49 15.81 10.48
CA PHE A 15 -11.53 15.14 9.69
C PHE A 15 -11.83 13.75 10.27
N GLU A 16 -13.09 13.57 10.66
CA GLU A 16 -13.61 12.33 11.24
C GLU A 16 -15.08 12.17 10.83
N LEU A 17 -15.43 11.01 10.28
CA LEU A 17 -16.81 10.64 10.02
C LEU A 17 -17.33 9.77 11.17
N PRO A 18 -18.56 10.03 11.66
CA PRO A 18 -19.08 9.35 12.83
C PRO A 18 -19.44 7.90 12.49
N LEU A 19 -19.12 6.98 13.40
CA LEU A 19 -19.39 5.54 13.25
C LEU A 19 -20.88 5.21 13.04
N SER A 20 -21.79 6.12 13.41
CA SER A 20 -23.24 5.95 13.24
C SER A 20 -23.70 6.00 11.78
N GLU A 21 -22.90 6.56 10.86
CA GLU A 21 -23.23 6.65 9.43
C GLU A 21 -23.02 5.32 8.67
N PHE A 22 -22.74 4.25 9.41
CA PHE A 22 -21.97 3.14 8.89
C PHE A 22 -22.32 1.81 9.57
N THR A 23 -22.29 0.73 8.79
CA THR A 23 -22.53 -0.62 9.33
C THR A 23 -21.23 -1.24 9.82
N ILE A 24 -21.09 -1.34 11.15
CA ILE A 24 -19.91 -1.88 11.83
C ILE A 24 -20.29 -3.17 12.55
N PRO A 25 -19.52 -4.27 12.40
CA PRO A 25 -19.80 -5.49 13.16
C PRO A 25 -19.70 -5.26 14.67
N GLU A 26 -20.59 -5.89 15.42
CA GLU A 26 -20.72 -5.69 16.87
C GLU A 26 -19.39 -5.89 17.62
N CYS A 27 -18.59 -6.88 17.20
CA CYS A 27 -17.32 -7.21 17.83
C CYS A 27 -16.23 -6.13 17.73
N TYR A 28 -16.47 -5.03 17.00
CA TYR A 28 -15.51 -3.93 16.86
C TYR A 28 -16.03 -2.59 17.35
N LYS A 29 -17.30 -2.48 17.77
CA LYS A 29 -17.90 -1.18 18.12
C LYS A 29 -17.16 -0.44 19.23
N ASP A 30 -16.63 -1.17 20.19
CA ASP A 30 -15.92 -0.59 21.35
C ASP A 30 -14.45 -0.25 21.06
N ASP A 31 -13.88 -0.77 19.97
CA ASP A 31 -12.46 -0.57 19.61
C ASP A 31 -12.28 0.61 18.63
N LEU A 32 -13.35 1.11 18.02
CA LEU A 32 -13.32 2.10 16.95
C LEU A 32 -13.74 3.49 17.46
N SER A 33 -13.12 4.53 16.89
CA SER A 33 -13.35 5.94 17.29
C SER A 33 -14.08 6.73 16.21
N ALA A 34 -13.62 6.68 14.96
CA ALA A 34 -14.23 7.35 13.82
C ALA A 34 -13.78 6.70 12.51
N VAL A 35 -14.41 7.06 11.39
CA VAL A 35 -13.98 6.69 10.04
C VAL A 35 -13.23 7.85 9.38
N LEU A 36 -12.05 7.61 8.80
CA LEU A 36 -11.23 8.66 8.16
C LEU A 36 -11.45 8.76 6.65
N ILE A 37 -11.75 7.63 5.99
CA ILE A 37 -11.88 7.56 4.54
C ILE A 37 -13.00 6.58 4.24
N GLU A 38 -13.87 6.91 3.30
CA GLU A 38 -14.95 6.01 2.85
C GLU A 38 -14.44 5.00 1.82
N GLN A 39 -15.13 3.86 1.71
CA GLN A 39 -14.73 2.79 0.78
C GLN A 39 -14.75 3.27 -0.67
N GLU A 40 -15.79 4.02 -1.02
CA GLU A 40 -16.03 4.57 -2.36
C GLU A 40 -14.87 5.48 -2.75
N LYS A 41 -14.45 6.38 -1.85
CA LYS A 41 -13.29 7.26 -2.04
C LYS A 41 -12.00 6.48 -2.27
N ILE A 42 -11.82 5.36 -1.56
CA ILE A 42 -10.64 4.50 -1.74
C ILE A 42 -10.65 3.84 -3.11
N LEU A 43 -11.78 3.29 -3.54
CA LEU A 43 -11.90 2.68 -4.87
C LEU A 43 -11.70 3.71 -5.99
N GLU A 44 -12.28 4.90 -5.84
CA GLU A 44 -12.06 6.01 -6.78
C GLU A 44 -10.59 6.43 -6.85
N ARG A 45 -9.90 6.47 -5.70
CA ARG A 45 -8.48 6.80 -5.68
C ARG A 45 -7.65 5.70 -6.33
N ILE A 46 -7.95 4.43 -6.06
CA ILE A 46 -7.28 3.28 -6.69
C ILE A 46 -7.45 3.31 -8.21
N ASP A 47 -8.63 3.70 -8.72
CA ASP A 47 -8.87 3.86 -10.15
C ASP A 47 -7.93 4.91 -10.77
N LYS A 48 -7.79 6.06 -10.12
CA LYS A 48 -6.85 7.10 -10.54
C LYS A 48 -5.39 6.62 -10.46
N MET A 49 -5.02 5.92 -9.39
CA MET A 49 -3.67 5.35 -9.24
C MET A 49 -3.35 4.34 -10.34
N ALA A 50 -4.30 3.49 -10.75
CA ALA A 50 -4.10 2.53 -11.83
C ALA A 50 -3.79 3.25 -13.16
N ILE A 51 -4.48 4.35 -13.44
CA ILE A 51 -4.23 5.20 -14.62
C ILE A 51 -2.82 5.81 -14.52
N GLU A 52 -2.48 6.41 -13.38
CA GLU A 52 -1.15 7.01 -13.14
C GLU A 52 0.00 6.01 -13.35
N ILE A 53 -0.14 4.81 -12.78
CA ILE A 53 0.82 3.71 -12.91
C ILE A 53 0.95 3.32 -14.38
N ASN A 54 -0.18 3.07 -15.05
CA ASN A 54 -0.15 2.66 -16.45
C ASN A 54 0.50 3.72 -17.36
N THR A 55 0.18 5.00 -17.16
CA THR A 55 0.75 6.11 -17.94
C THR A 55 2.25 6.23 -17.73
N ARG A 56 2.75 6.10 -16.50
CA ARG A 56 4.19 6.22 -16.21
C ARG A 56 4.99 5.01 -16.66
N ILE A 57 4.43 3.81 -16.55
CA ILE A 57 5.10 2.57 -16.93
C ILE A 57 5.06 2.35 -18.44
N GLY A 58 3.96 2.71 -19.09
CA GLY A 58 3.74 2.49 -20.52
C GLY A 58 3.70 1.01 -20.90
N GLU A 59 4.07 0.69 -22.14
CA GLU A 59 4.03 -0.66 -22.71
C GLU A 59 5.25 -1.53 -22.34
N LYS A 60 5.73 -1.41 -21.11
CA LYS A 60 6.85 -2.22 -20.60
C LYS A 60 6.35 -3.45 -19.82
N PRO A 61 7.16 -4.52 -19.70
CA PRO A 61 6.87 -5.64 -18.82
C PRO A 61 6.63 -5.16 -17.38
N LEU A 62 5.52 -5.58 -16.78
CA LEU A 62 5.08 -5.14 -15.45
C LEU A 62 4.99 -6.34 -14.50
N VAL A 63 5.68 -6.24 -13.37
CA VAL A 63 5.56 -7.17 -12.24
C VAL A 63 5.02 -6.40 -11.04
N MET A 64 3.89 -6.83 -10.50
CA MET A 64 3.36 -6.27 -9.26
C MET A 64 3.69 -7.19 -8.09
N ILE A 65 4.23 -6.62 -7.01
CA ILE A 65 4.64 -7.36 -5.81
C ILE A 65 3.78 -6.91 -4.63
N CYS A 66 2.97 -7.82 -4.10
CA CYS A 66 2.16 -7.58 -2.92
C CYS A 66 2.98 -7.84 -1.65
N ILE A 67 3.08 -6.81 -0.79
CA ILE A 67 3.69 -6.91 0.54
C ILE A 67 2.63 -7.38 1.55
N LEU A 68 2.64 -8.67 1.85
CA LEU A 68 1.70 -9.28 2.76
C LEU A 68 1.96 -8.88 4.22
N LYS A 69 0.91 -8.82 5.05
CA LYS A 69 -0.48 -9.24 4.77
C LYS A 69 -1.43 -8.10 4.41
N GLY A 70 -1.18 -6.90 4.95
CA GLY A 70 -2.13 -5.78 4.91
C GLY A 70 -2.45 -5.28 3.52
N SER A 71 -1.47 -5.31 2.60
CA SER A 71 -1.65 -4.74 1.26
C SER A 71 -2.49 -5.57 0.30
N PHE A 72 -2.87 -6.81 0.65
CA PHE A 72 -3.60 -7.70 -0.27
C PHE A 72 -4.89 -7.08 -0.84
N LYS A 73 -5.69 -6.34 -0.05
CA LYS A 73 -6.93 -5.74 -0.58
C LYS A 73 -6.62 -4.70 -1.65
N PHE A 74 -5.77 -3.75 -1.25
CA PHE A 74 -5.34 -2.66 -2.10
C PHE A 74 -4.71 -3.19 -3.37
N PHE A 75 -3.81 -4.17 -3.23
CA PHE A 75 -3.21 -4.89 -4.34
C PHE A 75 -4.25 -5.53 -5.26
N SER A 76 -5.23 -6.26 -4.71
CA SER A 76 -6.25 -6.95 -5.50
C SER A 76 -7.12 -5.97 -6.31
N ASP A 77 -7.55 -4.87 -5.68
CA ASP A 77 -8.33 -3.83 -6.35
C ASP A 77 -7.50 -3.15 -7.44
N LEU A 78 -6.27 -2.76 -7.12
CA LEU A 78 -5.36 -2.10 -8.05
C LEU A 78 -5.02 -2.99 -9.25
N LEU A 79 -4.72 -4.27 -8.99
CA LEU A 79 -4.45 -5.27 -10.02
C LEU A 79 -5.65 -5.40 -10.97
N GLN A 80 -6.87 -5.51 -10.43
CA GLN A 80 -8.07 -5.63 -11.27
C GLN A 80 -8.22 -4.43 -12.21
N LYS A 81 -7.96 -3.21 -11.73
CA LYS A 81 -8.05 -1.98 -12.54
C LYS A 81 -6.94 -1.91 -13.57
N LEU A 82 -5.70 -2.24 -13.19
CA LEU A 82 -4.57 -2.29 -14.13
C LEU A 82 -4.77 -3.34 -15.22
N THR A 83 -5.26 -4.53 -14.90
CA THR A 83 -5.56 -5.58 -15.89
C THR A 83 -6.59 -5.08 -16.92
N LYS A 84 -7.61 -4.34 -16.49
CA LYS A 84 -8.62 -3.76 -17.40
C LYS A 84 -8.01 -2.70 -18.34
N ILE A 85 -7.13 -1.84 -17.82
CA ILE A 85 -6.47 -0.79 -18.61
C ILE A 85 -5.47 -1.39 -19.61
N ARG A 86 -4.81 -2.49 -19.22
CA ARG A 86 -3.72 -3.12 -20.00
C ARG A 86 -4.17 -4.27 -20.91
N LEU A 87 -5.47 -4.39 -21.19
CA LEU A 87 -6.01 -5.46 -22.06
C LEU A 87 -5.39 -5.50 -23.46
N GLN A 88 -4.91 -4.35 -23.96
CA GLN A 88 -4.29 -4.23 -25.29
C GLN A 88 -2.76 -4.30 -25.26
N CYS A 89 -2.14 -4.39 -24.07
CA CYS A 89 -0.69 -4.45 -23.96
C CYS A 89 -0.15 -5.82 -24.37
N SER A 90 1.03 -5.84 -24.98
CA SER A 90 1.71 -7.07 -25.43
C SER A 90 2.22 -7.97 -24.30
N TRP A 91 2.25 -7.48 -23.07
CA TRP A 91 2.81 -8.18 -21.91
C TRP A 91 1.75 -8.37 -20.81
N PRO A 92 1.54 -9.60 -20.32
CA PRO A 92 0.67 -9.81 -19.16
C PRO A 92 1.31 -9.22 -17.90
N ILE A 93 0.46 -8.79 -16.97
CA ILE A 93 0.92 -8.40 -15.62
C ILE A 93 1.33 -9.67 -14.87
N ARG A 94 2.58 -9.72 -14.41
CA ARG A 94 3.05 -10.78 -13.51
C ARG A 94 2.84 -10.35 -12.06
N VAL A 95 2.58 -11.32 -11.19
CA VAL A 95 2.22 -11.08 -9.80
C VAL A 95 3.10 -11.92 -8.90
N GLU A 96 3.68 -11.28 -7.90
CA GLU A 96 4.50 -11.92 -6.87
C GLU A 96 4.03 -11.50 -5.47
N PHE A 97 4.33 -12.32 -4.47
CA PHE A 97 3.97 -12.06 -3.09
C PHE A 97 5.19 -12.21 -2.20
N ILE A 98 5.38 -11.27 -1.29
CA ILE A 98 6.39 -11.34 -0.25
C ILE A 98 5.77 -11.00 1.10
N ARG A 99 6.42 -11.40 2.18
CA ARG A 99 5.99 -11.00 3.52
C ARG A 99 7.11 -10.26 4.22
N ALA A 100 6.84 -9.02 4.61
CA ALA A 100 7.74 -8.24 5.43
C ALA A 100 7.30 -8.30 6.90
N LYS A 101 8.25 -8.55 7.80
CA LYS A 101 8.04 -8.46 9.25
C LYS A 101 9.02 -7.45 9.81
N SER A 102 8.51 -6.34 10.35
CA SER A 102 9.25 -5.44 11.22
C SER A 102 9.20 -6.00 12.65
N TYR A 103 10.34 -6.22 13.28
CA TYR A 103 10.36 -6.61 14.70
C TYR A 103 9.96 -5.40 15.56
N LEU A 104 8.90 -5.57 16.35
CA LEU A 104 8.34 -4.62 17.31
C LEU A 104 8.97 -4.76 18.70
N ASP A 105 10.27 -5.06 18.79
CA ASP A 105 10.95 -4.87 20.06
C ASP A 105 11.21 -3.37 20.23
N GLN A 106 10.97 -2.83 21.43
CA GLN A 106 10.83 -1.41 21.79
C GLN A 106 12.02 -0.48 21.46
N ILE A 107 12.97 -0.94 20.66
CA ILE A 107 14.06 -0.20 20.05
C ILE A 107 14.16 -0.76 18.64
N SER A 108 13.86 0.06 17.62
CA SER A 108 13.98 -0.35 16.21
C SER A 108 15.41 -0.82 15.94
N THR A 109 15.67 -2.13 15.96
CA THR A 109 16.98 -2.74 15.66
C THR A 109 17.33 -2.61 14.18
N GLY A 110 16.54 -1.85 13.43
CA GLY A 110 16.63 -1.72 12.01
C GLY A 110 16.09 -2.96 11.31
N ASN A 111 16.29 -4.19 11.75
CA ASN A 111 16.13 -5.39 10.92
C ASN A 111 14.68 -5.68 10.47
N VAL A 112 14.48 -5.77 9.15
CA VAL A 112 13.22 -6.19 8.50
C VAL A 112 13.47 -7.56 7.90
N LEU A 113 12.74 -8.56 8.40
CA LEU A 113 12.77 -9.90 7.83
C LEU A 113 11.84 -9.93 6.61
N ILE A 114 12.36 -10.45 5.49
CA ILE A 114 11.60 -10.59 4.25
C ILE A 114 11.53 -12.07 3.91
N GLU A 115 10.33 -12.64 3.95
CA GLU A 115 10.04 -14.02 3.59
C GLU A 115 9.48 -14.07 2.16
N GLY A 116 9.78 -15.15 1.42
CA GLY A 116 9.27 -15.38 0.06
C GLY A 116 10.18 -14.89 -1.07
N MET A 117 11.36 -14.33 -0.77
CA MET A 117 12.33 -13.92 -1.79
C MET A 117 12.83 -15.10 -2.64
N ASP A 118 13.02 -16.26 -2.02
CA ASP A 118 13.59 -17.44 -2.69
C ASP A 118 12.60 -18.10 -3.67
N SER A 119 11.31 -17.79 -3.56
CA SER A 119 10.26 -18.30 -4.44
C SER A 119 9.96 -17.40 -5.65
N LEU A 120 10.65 -16.26 -5.78
CA LEU A 120 10.41 -15.31 -6.85
C LEU A 120 11.00 -15.80 -8.18
N ASP A 121 10.31 -15.50 -9.28
CA ASP A 121 10.87 -15.67 -10.63
C ASP A 121 11.85 -14.53 -10.94
N ASN A 122 13.11 -14.72 -10.53
CA ASN A 122 14.18 -13.75 -10.74
C ASN A 122 14.44 -13.45 -12.23
N GLU A 123 14.25 -14.41 -13.14
CA GLU A 123 14.41 -14.14 -14.58
C GLU A 123 13.29 -13.25 -15.09
N GLY A 124 12.06 -13.45 -14.59
CA GLY A 124 10.92 -12.60 -14.89
C GLY A 124 11.00 -11.17 -14.36
N LEU A 125 11.86 -10.92 -13.37
CA LEU A 125 12.08 -9.60 -12.77
C LEU A 125 13.14 -8.78 -13.52
N LYS A 126 14.10 -9.41 -14.21
CA LYS A 126 15.17 -8.70 -14.93
C LYS A 126 14.62 -7.79 -16.01
N GLY A 127 15.00 -6.51 -15.96
CA GLY A 127 14.56 -5.48 -16.91
C GLY A 127 13.08 -5.08 -16.79
N ALA A 128 12.33 -5.68 -15.87
CA ALA A 128 10.91 -5.39 -15.70
C ALA A 128 10.68 -4.08 -14.93
N GLN A 129 9.47 -3.53 -15.07
CA GLN A 129 8.96 -2.47 -14.22
C GLN A 129 8.28 -3.14 -13.04
N VAL A 130 8.88 -3.03 -11.86
CA VAL A 130 8.39 -3.66 -10.63
C VAL A 130 7.62 -2.64 -9.82
N VAL A 131 6.37 -2.94 -9.46
CA VAL A 131 5.57 -2.09 -8.56
C VAL A 131 5.44 -2.80 -7.22
N LEU A 132 6.12 -2.27 -6.20
CA LEU A 132 5.95 -2.69 -4.81
C LEU A 132 4.68 -2.07 -4.25
N VAL A 133 3.77 -2.91 -3.76
CA VAL A 133 2.45 -2.50 -3.25
C VAL A 133 2.36 -2.75 -1.75
N ASP A 134 2.22 -1.67 -0.99
CA ASP A 134 2.01 -1.68 0.47
C ASP A 134 0.73 -0.93 0.85
N ASP A 135 0.11 -1.28 1.98
CA ASP A 135 -1.08 -0.58 2.46
C ASP A 135 -0.75 0.73 3.16
N ILE A 136 0.26 0.73 4.03
CA ILE A 136 0.61 1.89 4.85
C ILE A 136 2.11 2.09 4.98
N ILE A 137 2.55 3.34 4.82
CA ILE A 137 3.91 3.76 5.16
C ILE A 137 3.93 4.54 6.47
N ASP A 138 4.76 4.09 7.40
CA ASP A 138 5.04 4.76 8.68
C ASP A 138 6.46 5.36 8.66
N THR A 139 7.50 4.55 8.76
CA THR A 139 8.92 5.01 8.71
C THR A 139 9.56 4.88 7.33
N GLY A 140 8.97 4.10 6.42
CA GLY A 140 9.52 3.81 5.09
C GLY A 140 10.64 2.76 5.04
N LEU A 141 11.07 2.23 6.19
CA LEU A 141 12.21 1.31 6.28
C LEU A 141 12.01 0.01 5.47
N THR A 142 10.80 -0.57 5.54
CA THR A 142 10.45 -1.79 4.81
C THR A 142 10.62 -1.60 3.30
N LEU A 143 10.05 -0.53 2.74
CA LEU A 143 10.12 -0.24 1.32
C LEU A 143 11.54 0.09 0.85
N SER A 144 12.34 0.78 1.67
CA SER A 144 13.74 1.05 1.33
C SER A 144 14.53 -0.24 1.14
N ARG A 145 14.42 -1.16 2.12
CA ARG A 145 15.10 -2.45 2.07
C ARG A 145 14.65 -3.30 0.89
N LEU A 146 13.35 -3.35 0.63
CA LEU A 146 12.83 -4.07 -0.53
C LEU A 146 13.34 -3.46 -1.83
N SER A 147 13.35 -2.13 -1.93
CA SER A 147 13.85 -1.44 -3.12
C SER A 147 15.32 -1.76 -3.39
N GLU A 148 16.17 -1.79 -2.36
CA GLU A 148 17.58 -2.18 -2.49
C GLU A 148 17.73 -3.60 -3.01
N LYS A 149 17.03 -4.57 -2.40
CA LYS A 149 17.07 -5.97 -2.85
C LYS A 149 16.58 -6.15 -4.29
N PHE A 150 15.47 -5.51 -4.64
CA PHE A 150 14.91 -5.65 -5.99
C PHE A 150 15.74 -4.91 -7.04
N LYS A 151 16.45 -3.83 -6.70
CA LYS A 151 17.37 -3.16 -7.64
C LYS A 151 18.44 -4.13 -8.16
N GLU A 152 18.99 -4.97 -7.29
CA GLU A 152 20.00 -5.96 -7.67
C GLU A 152 19.44 -7.01 -8.64
N ILE A 153 18.21 -7.46 -8.41
CA ILE A 153 17.54 -8.50 -9.22
C ILE A 153 17.08 -7.93 -10.57
N VAL A 154 16.47 -6.74 -10.56
CA VAL A 154 15.87 -6.10 -11.74
C VAL A 154 16.93 -5.56 -12.70
N GLY A 155 18.06 -5.07 -12.16
CA GLY A 155 19.16 -4.54 -12.96
C GLY A 155 18.86 -3.20 -13.65
N PRO A 156 19.78 -2.70 -14.48
CA PRO A 156 19.79 -1.31 -14.96
C PRO A 156 18.67 -0.96 -15.95
N ASN A 157 18.07 -1.96 -16.62
CA ASN A 157 17.04 -1.75 -17.63
C ASN A 157 15.62 -1.74 -17.06
N GLY A 158 15.46 -2.11 -15.79
CA GLY A 158 14.19 -2.08 -15.10
C GLY A 158 14.10 -0.94 -14.09
N HIS A 159 12.97 -0.86 -13.40
CA HIS A 159 12.72 0.20 -12.41
C HIS A 159 11.86 -0.31 -11.26
N ILE A 160 12.11 0.19 -10.05
CA ILE A 160 11.32 -0.12 -8.86
C ILE A 160 10.42 1.07 -8.54
N TRP A 161 9.14 0.87 -8.74
CA TRP A 161 8.07 1.78 -8.39
C TRP A 161 7.45 1.39 -7.04
N LYS A 162 6.95 2.37 -6.30
CA LYS A 162 6.30 2.17 -5.00
C LYS A 162 4.89 2.75 -5.03
N ALA A 163 3.90 1.89 -4.80
CA ALA A 163 2.50 2.25 -4.69
C ALA A 163 2.01 2.00 -3.26
N ILE A 164 1.52 3.05 -2.61
CA ILE A 164 1.10 3.03 -1.21
C ILE A 164 -0.31 3.60 -1.09
N LEU A 165 -1.19 2.91 -0.38
CA LEU A 165 -2.54 3.42 -0.18
C LEU A 165 -2.57 4.57 0.83
N ILE A 166 -1.91 4.42 1.97
CA ILE A 166 -1.91 5.40 3.07
C ILE A 166 -0.49 5.84 3.43
N SER A 167 -0.25 7.14 3.42
CA SER A 167 0.96 7.76 3.98
C SER A 167 0.60 8.56 5.22
N LYS A 168 1.17 8.15 6.36
CA LYS A 168 1.00 8.92 7.60
C LYS A 168 1.93 10.13 7.60
N ARG A 169 1.41 11.28 7.99
CA ARG A 169 2.19 12.50 8.24
C ARG A 169 2.91 12.41 9.59
N THR A 170 3.90 11.52 9.68
CA THR A 170 4.74 11.37 10.89
C THR A 170 6.02 12.19 10.78
N THR A 171 6.60 12.55 11.92
CA THR A 171 7.92 13.19 11.99
C THR A 171 9.08 12.20 11.77
N PHE A 172 8.77 10.90 11.68
CA PHE A 172 9.75 9.81 11.61
C PHE A 172 10.06 9.35 10.19
N VAL A 173 9.34 9.83 9.18
CA VAL A 173 9.70 9.58 7.78
C VAL A 173 11.01 10.31 7.50
N LYS A 174 12.13 9.60 7.61
CA LYS A 174 13.41 10.16 7.19
C LYS A 174 13.32 10.45 5.69
N ALA A 175 13.71 11.65 5.29
CA ALA A 175 13.68 12.10 3.88
C ALA A 175 14.40 11.13 2.92
N GLU A 176 15.41 10.40 3.42
CA GLU A 176 16.14 9.36 2.70
C GLU A 176 15.28 8.16 2.28
N PHE A 177 14.15 7.90 2.95
CA PHE A 177 13.22 6.81 2.66
C PHE A 177 11.93 7.26 1.94
N ALA A 178 11.77 8.56 1.72
CA ALA A 178 10.48 9.21 1.44
C ALA A 178 10.05 9.25 -0.04
N PHE A 179 10.83 8.69 -0.98
CA PHE A 179 10.42 8.68 -2.38
C PHE A 179 9.44 7.53 -2.63
N VAL A 180 8.15 7.83 -2.47
CA VAL A 180 7.03 7.03 -2.97
C VAL A 180 6.52 7.63 -4.27
N ASP A 181 6.20 6.76 -5.23
CA ASP A 181 5.84 7.15 -6.60
C ASP A 181 4.35 7.41 -6.75
N PHE A 182 3.54 6.53 -6.13
CA PHE A 182 2.08 6.58 -6.17
C PHE A 182 1.54 6.50 -4.75
N VAL A 183 0.86 7.55 -4.30
CA VAL A 183 0.26 7.61 -2.96
C VAL A 183 -1.23 7.84 -3.07
N GLY A 184 -2.02 7.01 -2.39
CA GLY A 184 -3.47 7.16 -2.32
C GLY A 184 -3.86 8.39 -1.51
N PHE A 185 -3.59 8.31 -0.20
CA PHE A 185 -4.01 9.28 0.80
C PHE A 185 -2.85 9.67 1.71
N SER A 186 -2.82 10.93 2.09
CA SER A 186 -1.96 11.46 3.15
C SER A 186 -2.86 11.72 4.36
N VAL A 187 -2.54 11.11 5.49
CA VAL A 187 -3.40 11.07 6.68
C VAL A 187 -2.66 11.56 7.93
N PRO A 188 -3.40 12.03 8.95
CA PRO A 188 -2.80 12.42 10.23
C PRO A 188 -2.13 11.22 10.90
N ASP A 189 -1.19 11.47 11.83
CA ASP A 189 -0.54 10.42 12.61
C ASP A 189 -1.49 9.82 13.68
N LYS A 190 -2.46 9.06 13.20
CA LYS A 190 -3.44 8.30 13.99
C LYS A 190 -3.17 6.80 13.82
N LEU A 191 -3.59 6.00 14.80
CA LEU A 191 -3.61 4.54 14.67
C LEU A 191 -4.75 4.14 13.75
N ILE A 192 -4.40 3.62 12.57
CA ILE A 192 -5.34 3.28 11.49
C ILE A 192 -5.51 1.78 11.41
N SER A 193 -6.77 1.34 11.34
CA SER A 193 -7.13 -0.05 11.08
C SER A 193 -7.82 -0.19 9.72
N PHE A 194 -7.31 -1.10 8.88
CA PHE A 194 -7.87 -1.41 7.57
C PHE A 194 -8.98 -2.45 7.71
N PHE A 195 -10.22 -2.00 7.75
CA PHE A 195 -11.35 -2.90 7.87
C PHE A 195 -11.74 -3.52 6.51
N ARG A 196 -10.97 -4.56 6.11
CA ARG A 196 -11.46 -5.65 5.26
C ARG A 196 -10.53 -6.87 5.17
N LEU A 197 -9.39 -6.92 5.85
CA LEU A 197 -8.52 -8.10 5.80
C LEU A 197 -7.82 -8.46 7.13
N TYR A 198 -8.24 -9.63 7.61
CA TYR A 198 -7.71 -10.44 8.70
C TYR A 198 -8.10 -10.07 10.14
N PHE A 199 -8.88 -10.98 10.73
CA PHE A 199 -8.62 -11.56 12.04
C PHE A 199 -7.09 -11.73 12.26
N ALA A 200 -6.48 -10.82 13.02
CA ALA A 200 -5.24 -11.07 13.72
C ALA A 200 -5.50 -10.85 15.22
N TRP A 201 -6.10 -11.87 15.84
CA TRP A 201 -6.50 -11.93 17.25
C TRP A 201 -5.29 -12.03 18.20
N SER A 202 -4.20 -11.28 18.00
CA SER A 202 -3.09 -11.33 18.98
C SER A 202 -2.06 -10.21 18.99
N LEU A 203 -2.17 -9.16 18.17
CA LEU A 203 -1.09 -8.14 18.10
C LEU A 203 -1.51 -6.70 18.42
N PHE A 204 -2.75 -6.47 18.81
CA PHE A 204 -3.20 -5.13 19.17
C PHE A 204 -3.44 -5.03 20.68
N PRO A 205 -2.69 -4.19 21.41
CA PRO A 205 -3.05 -3.85 22.78
C PRO A 205 -4.41 -3.11 22.79
N LYS A 206 -5.14 -3.21 23.91
CA LYS A 206 -6.40 -2.45 24.10
C LYS A 206 -6.15 -0.95 23.86
N GLY A 207 -6.92 -0.31 22.99
CA GLY A 207 -6.73 1.09 22.59
C GLY A 207 -7.82 1.62 21.65
N LYS A 208 -7.84 2.93 21.40
CA LYS A 208 -8.77 3.62 20.50
C LYS A 208 -8.23 3.63 19.06
N TRP A 209 -8.96 3.05 18.11
CA TRP A 209 -8.54 2.93 16.70
C TRP A 209 -9.40 3.79 15.77
N TYR A 210 -8.81 4.32 14.69
CA TYR A 210 -9.54 5.01 13.63
C TYR A 210 -9.72 4.08 12.43
N LEU A 211 -10.95 4.00 11.94
CA LEU A 211 -11.40 3.10 10.90
C LEU A 211 -11.25 3.74 9.52
N THR A 212 -11.07 2.94 8.48
CA THR A 212 -11.09 3.42 7.09
C THR A 212 -12.18 2.77 6.24
N PHE A 213 -13.06 1.94 6.81
CA PHE A 213 -14.14 1.27 6.07
C PHE A 213 -15.25 0.75 6.99
N PRO A 214 -16.49 1.19 6.77
CA PRO A 214 -17.63 0.34 7.12
C PRO A 214 -18.34 -0.21 5.90
N PHE A 215 -19.07 -1.29 6.12
CA PHE A 215 -19.87 -1.92 5.07
C PHE A 215 -21.00 -0.99 4.61
N SER A 216 -21.07 -0.75 3.30
CA SER A 216 -22.31 -0.38 2.61
C SER A 216 -22.82 -1.63 1.89
N PHE A 217 -23.86 -2.28 2.43
CA PHE A 217 -24.67 -3.21 1.66
C PHE A 217 -25.96 -2.48 1.26
N ILE A 218 -26.31 -2.58 -0.02
CA ILE A 218 -27.68 -2.38 -0.53
C ILE A 218 -28.61 -3.35 0.18
#